data_AF-A0A951CJ38-F1
#
_entry.id   AF-A0A951CJ38-F1
#
_cell.length_a   1.000
_cell.length_b   1.000
_cell.length_c   1.000
_cell.angle_alpha   90.00
_cell.angle_beta   90.00
_cell.angle_gamma   90.00
#
_symmetry.space_group_name_H-M   'P 1'
#
loop_
_entity.id
_entity.type
_entity.pdbx_description
1 polymer ?
#
loop_
_entity_poly.entity_id
_entity_poly.type
_entity_poly.pdbx_seq_one_letter_code
_entity_poly.pdbx_strand_id
1 'polypeptide(L)' 'MKSSCERCGGALAAATDARVCSYDCTFCANCAQAMEDRCPNCGGALATPIGAA' A
#
# COMPACT_ATOMS: atom_id res chain seq x y z
N MET A 1 -7.30 5.04 6.24
CA MET A 1 -6.03 4.31 6.46
C MET A 1 -6.36 2.88 6.87
N LYS A 2 -6.21 1.91 5.96
CA LYS A 2 -6.43 0.50 6.28
C LYS A 2 -5.30 -0.03 7.16
N SER A 3 -5.66 -0.89 8.10
CA SER A 3 -4.75 -1.58 9.02
C SER A 3 -4.26 -2.93 8.47
N SER A 4 -4.75 -3.35 7.30
CA SER A 4 -4.35 -4.59 6.64
C SER A 4 -4.13 -4.40 5.14
N CYS A 5 -3.20 -5.17 4.59
CA CYS A 5 -2.89 -5.21 3.15
C CYS A 5 -4.03 -5.87 2.38
N GLU A 6 -4.52 -5.23 1.32
CA GLU A 6 -5.65 -5.77 0.53
C GLU A 6 -5.27 -6.97 -0.36
N ARG A 7 -3.98 -7.26 -0.54
CA ARG A 7 -3.52 -8.42 -1.30
C ARG A 7 -3.30 -9.66 -0.45
N CYS A 8 -2.59 -9.52 0.68
CA CYS A 8 -2.21 -10.66 1.52
C CYS A 8 -2.94 -10.72 2.87
N GLY A 9 -3.72 -9.70 3.23
CA GLY A 9 -4.40 -9.60 4.52
C GLY A 9 -3.47 -9.32 5.71
N GLY A 10 -2.16 -9.19 5.48
CA GLY A 10 -1.17 -8.95 6.53
C GLY A 10 -1.36 -7.59 7.21
N ALA A 11 -1.03 -7.52 8.50
CA ALA A 11 -1.11 -6.29 9.28
C ALA A 11 -0.12 -5.24 8.74
N LEU A 12 -0.60 -4.01 8.56
CA LEU A 12 0.21 -2.85 8.21
C LEU A 12 0.66 -2.18 9.50
N ALA A 13 1.86 -2.54 9.96
CA ALA A 13 2.46 -1.94 11.16
C ALA A 13 2.90 -0.52 10.84
N ALA A 14 2.17 0.47 11.37
CA ALA A 14 2.36 1.91 11.16
C ALA A 14 2.27 2.36 9.68
N ALA A 15 1.79 3.58 9.46
CA ALA A 15 1.59 4.13 8.11
C ALA A 15 2.87 4.20 7.26
N THR A 16 4.04 4.05 7.88
CA THR A 16 5.38 4.15 7.27
C THR A 16 5.65 3.09 6.21
N ASP A 17 5.15 1.86 6.40
CA ASP A 17 5.36 0.75 5.46
C ASP A 17 4.15 0.46 4.58
N ALA A 18 3.07 1.21 4.78
CA ALA A 18 1.91 1.15 3.91
C ALA A 18 2.20 1.85 2.58
N ARG A 19 1.71 1.25 1.50
CA ARG A 19 1.74 1.81 0.16
C ARG A 19 0.30 2.02 -0.28
N VAL A 20 -0.05 3.27 -0.55
CA VAL A 20 -1.40 3.69 -0.92
C VAL A 20 -1.40 4.24 -2.35
N CYS A 21 -2.45 3.93 -3.11
CA CYS A 21 -2.68 4.56 -4.41
C CYS A 21 -3.65 5.76 -4.28
N SER A 22 -3.86 6.51 -5.37
CA SER A 22 -4.81 7.63 -5.44
C SER A 22 -6.28 7.25 -5.14
N TYR A 23 -6.61 5.96 -5.15
CA TYR A 23 -7.95 5.43 -4.87
C TYR A 23 -8.06 4.81 -3.46
N ASP A 24 -7.11 5.10 -2.55
CA ASP A 24 -7.06 4.61 -1.17
C ASP A 24 -6.89 3.07 -1.04
N CYS A 25 -6.49 2.37 -2.11
CA CYS A 25 -6.09 0.96 -1.99
C CYS A 25 -4.77 0.88 -1.22
N THR A 26 -4.74 0.08 -0.16
CA THR A 26 -3.58 -0.01 0.75
C THR A 26 -2.91 -1.38 0.68
N PHE A 27 -1.60 -1.40 0.48
CA PHE A 27 -0.78 -2.61 0.38
C PHE A 27 0.47 -2.51 1.25
N CYS A 28 1.01 -3.65 1.68
CA CYS A 28 2.30 -3.66 2.38
C CYS A 28 3.45 -3.47 1.40
N ALA A 29 4.60 -2.99 1.89
CA ALA A 29 5.80 -2.79 1.10
C ALA A 29 6.20 -4.03 0.28
N ASN A 30 6.09 -5.24 0.84
CA ASN A 30 6.39 -6.49 0.13
C ASN A 30 5.44 -6.73 -1.06
N CYS A 31 4.14 -6.49 -0.86
CA CYS A 31 3.16 -6.66 -1.94
C CYS A 31 3.34 -5.60 -3.03
N ALA A 32 3.60 -4.35 -2.63
CA ALA A 32 3.86 -3.27 -3.56
C ALA A 32 5.12 -3.53 -4.40
N GLN A 33 6.22 -3.97 -3.78
CA GLN A 33 7.44 -4.35 -4.49
C GLN A 33 7.20 -5.51 -5.46
N ALA A 34 6.49 -6.56 -5.02
CA ALA A 34 6.11 -7.68 -5.88
C ALA A 34 5.14 -7.30 -7.01
N MET A 35 4.64 -6.07 -7.02
CA MET A 35 3.76 -5.51 -8.05
C MET A 35 4.42 -4.30 -8.73
N GLU A 36 5.73 -4.12 -8.56
CA GLU A 36 6.51 -3.04 -9.16
C GLU A 36 5.93 -1.65 -8.84
N ASP A 37 5.49 -1.47 -7.59
CA ASP A 37 4.82 -0.28 -7.07
C ASP A 37 3.59 0.12 -7.91
N ARG A 38 2.90 -0.87 -8.48
CA ARG A 38 1.68 -0.67 -9.27
C ARG A 38 0.47 -1.33 -8.64
N CYS A 39 -0.59 -0.55 -8.47
CA CYS A 39 -1.88 -0.98 -7.97
C CYS A 39 -2.52 -1.96 -8.97
N PRO A 40 -2.96 -3.16 -8.54
CA PRO A 40 -3.54 -4.16 -9.43
C PRO A 40 -5.04 -3.91 -9.64
N ASN A 41 -5.67 -3.21 -8.69
CA ASN A 41 -7.09 -2.87 -8.70
C ASN A 41 -7.39 -1.65 -9.57
N CYS A 42 -6.42 -0.73 -9.67
CA CYS A 42 -6.62 0.61 -10.23
C CYS A 42 -5.57 1.00 -11.27
N GLY A 43 -4.48 0.24 -11.41
CA GLY A 43 -3.41 0.50 -12.39
C GLY A 43 -2.50 1.69 -12.06
N GLY A 44 -2.80 2.45 -11.01
CA GLY A 44 -2.02 3.61 -10.56
C GLY A 44 -0.75 3.25 -9.79
N ALA A 45 0.12 4.23 -9.59
CA ALA A 45 1.33 4.06 -8.77
C ALA A 45 0.99 3.97 -7.27
N LEU A 46 1.73 3.12 -6.57
CA LEU A 46 1.67 2.94 -5.13
C LEU A 46 2.76 3.81 -4.48
N ALA A 47 2.39 4.66 -3.52
CA ALA A 47 3.30 5.55 -2.83
C ALA A 47 3.13 5.44 -1.31
N THR A 48 4.15 5.80 -0.55
CA THR A 48 4.01 5.97 0.90
C THR A 48 3.05 7.11 1.21
N PRO A 49 2.14 6.98 2.18
CA PRO A 49 1.28 8.08 2.59
C PRO A 49 2.14 9.25 3.11
N ILE A 50 1.92 10.42 2.53
CA ILE A 50 2.50 11.69 2.98
C ILE A 50 2.04 11.98 4.40
N GLY A 51 2.95 11.88 5.37
CA GLY A 51 2.67 12.09 6.80
C GLY A 51 3.19 10.99 7.74
N ALA A 52 3.88 9.96 7.24
CA ALA A 52 4.65 9.05 8.09
C ALA A 52 6.01 9.69 8.44
N ALA A 53 5.99 10.66 9.36
CA ALA A 53 7.15 11.18 10.05
C ALA A 53 6.88 11.12 11.56
#